data_AF-A0A6I9P9S2-F1
#
_entry.id   AF-A0A6I9P9S2-F1
#
_cell.length_a   1.000
_cell.length_b   1.000
_cell.length_c   1.000
_cell.angle_alpha   90.00
_cell.angle_beta   90.00
_cell.angle_gamma   90.00
#
_symmetry.space_group_name_H-M   'P 1'
#
loop_
_entity.id
_entity.type
_entity.pdbx_description
1 polymer ?
#
loop_
_entity_poly.entity_id
_entity_poly.type
_entity_poly.pdbx_seq_one_letter_code
_entity_poly.pdbx_strand_id
1 'polypeptide(L)'
;MAPRIQDTAHTVKEKFGNRLYDALLKGQIPDMNSILDRDDFTIMKRAIYATQRHTLPPVTTHNMIDDATDPILSNVRRIGLFNSRNDRVKVKSRK
;
A
#
# COMPACT_ATOMS: atom_id res chain seq x y z
N MET A 1 5.23 -3.48 2.72
CA MET A 1 5.29 -2.27 1.85
C MET A 1 4.06 -1.35 2.00
N ALA A 2 2.91 -1.84 2.49
CA ALA A 2 1.80 -1.01 2.98
C ALA A 2 2.05 -0.14 4.24
N PRO A 3 3.10 -0.35 5.09
CA PRO A 3 3.31 0.50 6.26
C PRO A 3 3.44 1.98 5.88
N ARG A 4 4.23 2.30 4.86
CA ARG A 4 4.54 3.70 4.51
C ARG A 4 3.32 4.52 4.09
N ILE A 5 2.37 3.92 3.37
CA ILE A 5 1.14 4.64 2.98
C ILE A 5 0.19 4.80 4.18
N GLN A 6 0.14 3.80 5.06
CA GLN A 6 -0.63 3.87 6.30
C GLN A 6 -0.06 4.93 7.26
N ASP A 7 1.25 4.98 7.42
CA ASP A 7 1.96 5.97 8.24
C ASP A 7 1.70 7.39 7.70
N THR A 8 1.84 7.57 6.38
CA THR A 8 1.57 8.86 5.73
C THR A 8 0.13 9.30 5.91
N ALA A 9 -0.84 8.38 5.72
CA ALA A 9 -2.25 8.68 5.93
C ALA A 9 -2.54 9.06 7.39
N HIS A 10 -1.91 8.37 8.35
CA HIS A 10 -2.05 8.69 9.76
C HIS A 10 -1.53 10.09 10.08
N THR A 11 -0.33 10.44 9.61
CA THR A 11 0.25 11.78 9.81
C THR A 11 -0.62 12.89 9.23
N VAL A 12 -1.11 12.73 8.00
CA VAL A 12 -1.98 13.74 7.36
C VAL A 12 -3.30 13.88 8.12
N LYS A 13 -3.89 12.76 8.56
CA LYS A 13 -5.14 12.76 9.34
C LYS A 13 -4.98 13.51 10.67
N GLU A 14 -3.89 13.31 11.41
CA GLU A 14 -3.64 14.02 12.67
C GLU A 14 -3.47 15.53 12.46
N LYS A 15 -2.68 15.94 11.45
CA LYS A 15 -2.55 17.36 11.08
C LYS A 15 -3.89 17.99 10.68
N PHE A 16 -4.66 17.27 9.87
CA PHE A 16 -5.98 17.70 9.43
C PHE A 16 -6.91 17.93 10.63
N GLY A 17 -6.94 16.99 11.58
CA GLY A 17 -7.75 17.08 12.79
C GLY A 17 -7.43 18.33 13.62
N ASN A 18 -6.14 18.61 13.83
CA ASN A 18 -5.70 19.79 14.60
C ASN A 18 -6.11 21.10 13.92
N ARG A 19 -5.86 21.24 12.61
CA ARG A 19 -6.22 22.45 11.85
C ARG A 19 -7.74 22.64 11.75
N LEU A 20 -8.50 21.56 11.59
CA LEU A 20 -9.96 21.60 11.61
C LEU A 20 -10.48 22.10 12.96
N TYR A 21 -9.96 21.54 14.06
CA TYR A 21 -10.34 21.94 15.41
C TYR A 21 -10.05 23.43 15.66
N ASP A 22 -8.87 23.91 15.28
CA ASP A 22 -8.48 25.32 15.43
C ASP A 22 -9.35 26.28 14.61
N ALA A 23 -9.78 25.87 13.40
CA ALA A 23 -10.66 26.68 12.56
C ALA A 23 -12.08 26.77 13.13
N LEU A 24 -12.62 25.66 13.62
CA LEU A 24 -13.95 25.63 14.24
C LEU A 24 -14.00 26.45 15.53
N LEU A 25 -12.93 26.44 16.34
CA LEU A 25 -12.82 27.32 17.51
C LEU A 25 -12.87 28.81 17.15
N LYS A 26 -12.47 29.17 15.93
CA LYS A 26 -12.52 30.54 15.41
C LYS A 26 -13.85 30.87 14.72
N GLY A 27 -14.81 29.94 14.71
CA GLY A 27 -16.10 30.10 14.04
C GLY A 27 -16.01 30.07 12.50
N GLN A 28 -14.93 29.50 11.95
CA GLN A 28 -14.71 29.39 10.52
C GLN A 28 -14.92 27.95 10.06
N ILE A 29 -15.55 27.77 8.91
CA ILE A 29 -15.60 26.46 8.22
C ILE A 29 -14.41 26.43 7.27
N PRO A 30 -13.38 25.62 7.56
CA PRO A 30 -12.18 25.59 6.73
C PRO A 30 -12.40 24.85 5.40
N ASP A 31 -11.80 25.33 4.32
CA ASP A 31 -11.71 24.64 3.03
C ASP A 31 -10.52 23.66 3.01
N MET A 32 -10.54 22.66 2.12
CA MET A 32 -9.45 21.70 1.95
C MET A 32 -8.10 22.36 1.67
N ASN A 33 -8.07 23.44 0.88
CA ASN A 33 -6.83 24.18 0.60
C ASN A 33 -6.29 24.94 1.82
N SER A 34 -7.12 25.19 2.83
CA SER A 34 -6.71 25.82 4.09
C SER A 34 -6.19 24.81 5.12
N ILE A 35 -6.62 23.55 5.02
CA ILE A 35 -6.25 22.50 5.97
C ILE A 35 -5.06 21.68 5.49
N LEU A 36 -4.97 21.37 4.20
CA LEU A 36 -3.87 20.59 3.62
C LEU A 36 -2.97 21.51 2.80
N ASP A 37 -1.68 21.49 3.13
CA ASP A 37 -0.69 22.27 2.39
C ASP A 37 -0.06 21.44 1.26
N ARG A 38 0.72 22.13 0.41
CA ARG A 38 1.40 21.50 -0.74
C ARG A 38 2.36 20.38 -0.32
N ASP A 39 2.92 20.46 0.88
CA ASP A 39 3.85 19.45 1.38
C ASP A 39 3.09 18.18 1.75
N ASP A 40 1.91 18.30 2.37
CA ASP A 40 1.02 17.17 2.65
C ASP A 40 0.64 16.44 1.34
N PHE A 41 0.31 17.17 0.27
CA PHE A 41 0.06 16.57 -1.05
C PHE A 41 1.30 15.89 -1.64
N THR A 42 2.48 16.47 -1.43
CA THR A 42 3.74 15.92 -1.94
C THR A 42 4.08 14.59 -1.26
N ILE A 43 3.96 14.50 0.07
CA ILE A 43 4.22 13.25 0.81
C ILE A 43 3.19 12.18 0.45
N MET A 44 1.91 12.53 0.30
CA MET A 44 0.87 11.59 -0.13
C MET A 44 1.16 11.03 -1.52
N LYS A 45 1.50 11.89 -2.49
CA LYS A 45 1.90 11.44 -3.84
C LYS A 45 3.11 10.51 -3.78
N ARG A 46 4.14 10.85 -3.00
CA ARG A 46 5.34 9.99 -2.82
C ARG A 46 4.97 8.64 -2.23
N ALA A 47 4.06 8.60 -1.26
CA ALA A 47 3.57 7.36 -0.67
C ALA A 47 2.79 6.50 -1.69
N ILE A 48 1.94 7.12 -2.52
CA ILE A 48 1.24 6.41 -3.60
C ILE A 48 2.24 5.80 -4.58
N TYR A 49 3.16 6.60 -5.13
CA TYR A 49 4.17 6.12 -6.09
C TYR A 49 5.04 5.00 -5.51
N ALA A 50 5.40 5.10 -4.23
CA ALA A 50 6.13 4.07 -3.52
C ALA A 50 5.40 2.72 -3.42
N THR A 51 4.07 2.71 -3.47
CA THR A 51 3.25 1.48 -3.38
C THR A 51 2.93 0.86 -4.72
N GLN A 52 3.14 1.58 -5.82
CA GLN A 52 2.89 1.06 -7.17
C GLN A 52 3.84 -0.10 -7.46
N ARG A 53 3.28 -1.19 -7.99
CA ARG A 53 4.04 -2.35 -8.47
C ARG A 53 3.51 -2.75 -9.84
N HIS A 54 4.43 -3.00 -10.77
CA HIS A 54 4.13 -3.44 -12.13
C HIS A 54 4.16 -4.97 -12.29
N THR A 55 4.68 -5.68 -11.29
CA THR A 55 4.77 -7.15 -11.29
C THR A 55 3.59 -7.78 -10.56
N LEU A 56 3.31 -9.05 -10.86
CA LEU A 56 2.34 -9.84 -10.11
C LEU A 56 2.80 -10.05 -8.66
N PRO A 57 1.87 -10.20 -7.70
CA PRO A 57 2.21 -10.57 -6.34
C PRO A 57 2.97 -11.91 -6.30
N PRO A 58 4.10 -12.01 -5.60
CA PRO A 58 4.90 -13.23 -5.61
C PRO A 58 4.15 -14.38 -4.91
N VAL A 59 4.35 -15.60 -5.40
CA VAL A 59 3.79 -16.84 -4.82
C VAL A 59 4.59 -17.36 -3.63
N THR A 60 5.89 -17.08 -3.59
CA THR A 60 6.77 -17.35 -2.44
C THR A 60 7.21 -16.06 -1.76
N THR A 61 7.46 -16.14 -0.45
CA THR A 61 7.99 -15.04 0.37
C THR A 61 9.50 -15.13 0.59
N HIS A 62 10.12 -16.25 0.21
CA HIS A 62 11.53 -16.54 0.42
C HIS A 62 12.19 -16.94 -0.90
N ASN A 63 13.49 -16.69 -1.01
CA ASN A 63 14.30 -17.22 -2.09
C ASN A 63 14.56 -18.70 -1.80
N MET A 64 14.09 -19.58 -2.67
CA MET A 64 14.28 -21.02 -2.55
C MET A 64 15.65 -21.40 -3.12
N ILE A 65 16.38 -22.29 -2.45
CA ILE A 65 17.69 -22.77 -2.92
C ILE A 65 17.50 -23.56 -4.23
N ASP A 66 16.56 -24.50 -4.24
CA ASP A 66 16.21 -25.32 -5.42
C ASP A 66 14.80 -25.00 -5.92
N ASP A 67 14.57 -23.74 -6.28
CA ASP A 67 13.27 -23.25 -6.77
C ASP A 67 12.68 -24.06 -7.94
N ALA A 68 13.54 -24.58 -8.82
CA ALA A 68 13.15 -25.30 -10.03
C ALA A 68 12.62 -26.72 -9.76
N THR A 69 13.11 -27.37 -8.70
CA THR A 69 12.71 -28.75 -8.34
C THR A 69 11.75 -28.79 -7.15
N ASP A 70 11.46 -27.63 -6.53
CA ASP A 70 10.48 -27.55 -5.46
C ASP A 70 9.11 -28.06 -5.93
N PRO A 71 8.53 -29.08 -5.27
CA PRO A 71 7.30 -29.72 -5.72
C PRO A 71 6.07 -28.81 -5.59
N ILE A 72 6.08 -27.83 -4.67
CA ILE A 72 4.98 -26.89 -4.49
C ILE A 72 5.00 -25.87 -5.62
N LEU A 73 6.14 -25.22 -5.84
CA LEU A 73 6.30 -24.19 -6.86
C LEU A 73 6.19 -24.78 -8.28
N SER A 74 6.69 -26.00 -8.49
CA SER A 74 6.49 -26.73 -9.76
C SER A 74 5.01 -26.95 -10.07
N ASN A 75 4.23 -27.39 -9.08
CA ASN A 75 2.79 -27.57 -9.25
C ASN A 75 2.06 -26.24 -9.47
N VAL A 76 2.39 -25.20 -8.71
CA VAL A 76 1.82 -23.85 -8.85
C VAL A 76 2.07 -23.28 -10.26
N ARG A 77 3.30 -23.45 -10.80
CA ARG A 77 3.64 -23.08 -12.18
C ARG A 77 2.84 -23.89 -13.20
N ARG A 78 2.74 -25.22 -13.00
CA ARG A 78 2.04 -26.14 -13.92
C ARG A 78 0.54 -25.82 -14.04
N ILE A 79 -0.10 -25.39 -12.96
CA ILE A 79 -1.54 -25.03 -12.96
C ILE A 79 -1.80 -23.55 -13.25
N GLY A 80 -0.75 -22.75 -13.45
CA GLY A 80 -0.87 -21.35 -13.86
C GLY A 80 -1.30 -20.36 -12.76
N LEU A 81 -1.15 -20.71 -11.48
CA LEU A 81 -1.54 -19.83 -10.36
C LEU A 81 -0.44 -18.82 -10.02
N PHE A 82 -0.32 -17.77 -10.82
CA PHE A 82 0.71 -16.72 -10.68
C PHE A 82 0.25 -15.48 -9.90
N ASN A 83 -0.89 -15.56 -9.21
CA ASN A 83 -1.56 -14.41 -8.58
C ASN A 83 -1.92 -13.30 -9.58
N SER A 84 -2.29 -13.68 -10.80
CA SER A 84 -2.85 -12.75 -11.81
C SER A 84 -4.10 -12.05 -11.26
N ARG A 85 -4.44 -10.87 -11.79
CA ARG A 85 -5.64 -10.14 -11.36
C ARG A 85 -6.91 -10.97 -11.49
N ASN A 86 -6.98 -11.83 -12.51
CA ASN A 86 -8.16 -12.65 -12.82
C ASN A 86 -8.26 -13.92 -11.95
N ASP A 87 -7.19 -14.29 -11.22
CA ASP A 87 -7.20 -15.51 -10.41
C ASP A 87 -8.11 -15.32 -9.19
N ARG A 88 -9.15 -16.15 -9.05
CA ARG A 88 -10.07 -16.07 -7.89
C ARG A 88 -9.45 -16.55 -6.59
N VAL A 89 -8.40 -17.36 -6.67
CA VAL A 89 -7.64 -17.87 -5.53
C VAL A 89 -6.21 -17.36 -5.62
N LYS A 90 -5.66 -16.89 -4.50
CA LYS A 90 -4.27 -16.40 -4.41
C LYS A 90 -3.44 -17.37 -3.59
N VAL A 91 -2.22 -17.62 -4.04
CA VAL A 91 -1.26 -18.50 -3.35
C VAL A 91 -0.20 -17.63 -2.69
N LYS A 92 0.06 -17.90 -1.42
CA LYS A 92 1.14 -17.26 -0.66
C LYS A 92 1.76 -18.29 0.27
N SER A 93 3.03 -18.59 0.07
CA SER A 93 3.80 -19.37 1.04
C SER A 93 3.92 -18.59 2.36
N ARG A 94 3.41 -19.17 3.45
CA ARG A 94 3.68 -18.74 4.83
C ARG A 94 4.80 -19.61 5.39
N LYS A 95 5.64 -18.98 6.20
CA LYS A 95 6.57 -19.67 7.11
C LYS A 95 5.79 -20.47 8.14
#